data_AF-A0A2E3S490-F1
#
_entry.id   AF-A0A2E3S490-F1
#
_cell.length_a   1.000
_cell.length_b   1.000
_cell.length_c   1.000
_cell.angle_alpha   90.00
_cell.angle_beta   90.00
_cell.angle_gamma   90.00
#
_symmetry.space_group_name_H-M   'P 1'
#
loop_
_entity.id
_entity.type
_entity.pdbx_description
1 polymer ?
#
loop_
_entity_poly.entity_id
_entity_poly.type
_entity_poly.pdbx_seq_one_letter_code
_entity_poly.pdbx_strand_id
1 'polypeptide(L)'
;MNLNNDSLNRDSFLEVLGLKEVDRAGWKRSGLTNVESVADHSWGVAFLAIQICPPNLDRLRLLEMAICHDIAEVRIGDITPHDGVDPEEKVRIETEAMLDMAKGFPKGERMLELYLEYEAGETAEARFLKLCDKLDMAFQSYVYQSRTESDLRNFRKTANRLVVEYGYPDLLDGSID
;
A
#
# COMPACT_ATOMS: atom_id res chain seq x y z
N MET A 1 -21.88 19.75 22.79
CA MET A 1 -20.44 19.43 22.79
C MET A 1 -19.79 20.33 21.75
N ASN A 2 -18.90 21.22 22.18
CA ASN A 2 -18.19 22.14 21.30
C ASN A 2 -17.17 21.35 20.49
N LEU A 3 -17.50 21.08 19.23
CA LEU A 3 -16.50 20.72 18.22
C LEU A 3 -15.72 22.00 17.96
N ASN A 4 -14.47 22.07 18.37
CA ASN A 4 -13.54 23.06 17.84
C ASN A 4 -13.60 22.91 16.31
N ASN A 5 -14.17 23.92 15.67
CA ASN A 5 -14.45 23.94 14.25
C ASN A 5 -13.17 24.33 13.52
N ASP A 6 -12.12 23.51 13.65
CA ASP A 6 -11.02 23.50 12.69
C ASP A 6 -11.65 23.08 11.37
N SER A 7 -11.95 24.07 10.53
CA SER A 7 -12.72 23.90 9.31
C SER A 7 -12.07 22.82 8.45
N LEU A 8 -12.83 21.79 8.10
CA LEU A 8 -12.42 20.78 7.12
C LEU A 8 -11.81 21.48 5.90
N ASN A 9 -10.53 21.23 5.64
CA ASN A 9 -9.84 21.84 4.52
C ASN A 9 -10.04 20.98 3.28
N ARG A 10 -10.83 21.46 2.32
CA ARG A 10 -11.06 20.80 1.04
C ARG A 10 -9.75 20.44 0.34
N ASP A 11 -8.75 21.31 0.41
CA ASP A 11 -7.51 21.12 -0.34
C ASP A 11 -6.70 19.93 0.19
N SER A 12 -6.74 19.67 1.50
CA SER A 12 -6.15 18.45 2.10
C SER A 12 -6.84 17.19 1.58
N PHE A 13 -8.17 17.18 1.47
CA PHE A 13 -8.89 16.05 0.88
C PHE A 13 -8.56 15.87 -0.61
N LEU A 14 -8.50 16.95 -1.38
CA LEU A 14 -8.14 16.90 -2.80
C LEU A 14 -6.72 16.37 -3.00
N GLU A 15 -5.79 16.76 -2.13
CA GLU A 15 -4.43 16.26 -2.12
C GLU A 15 -4.40 14.75 -1.92
N VAL A 16 -4.93 14.20 -0.82
CA VAL A 16 -4.92 12.75 -0.57
C VAL A 16 -5.64 11.97 -1.68
N LEU A 17 -6.78 12.48 -2.16
CA LEU A 17 -7.52 11.85 -3.26
C LEU A 17 -6.77 11.88 -4.60
N GLY A 18 -5.70 12.67 -4.70
CA GLY A 18 -4.78 12.69 -5.83
C GLY A 18 -4.03 11.37 -6.03
N LEU A 19 -4.03 10.43 -5.07
CA LEU A 19 -3.50 9.07 -5.26
C LEU A 19 -4.10 8.35 -6.47
N LYS A 20 -5.30 8.74 -6.91
CA LYS A 20 -5.95 8.22 -8.13
C LYS A 20 -5.17 8.55 -9.41
N GLU A 21 -4.31 9.55 -9.36
CA GLU A 21 -3.50 10.03 -10.48
C GLU A 21 -2.02 9.63 -10.32
N VAL A 22 -1.66 8.92 -9.23
CA VAL A 22 -0.30 8.41 -9.01
C VAL A 22 -0.24 7.00 -9.57
N ASP A 23 0.40 6.83 -10.72
CA ASP A 23 0.66 5.50 -11.29
C ASP A 23 1.61 4.69 -10.39
N ARG A 24 1.36 3.38 -10.27
CA ARG A 24 2.32 2.44 -9.68
C ARG A 24 3.57 2.34 -10.56
N ALA A 25 4.67 2.92 -10.10
CA ALA A 25 5.92 3.14 -10.83
C ALA A 25 6.62 1.83 -11.20
N GLY A 26 6.46 0.78 -10.39
CA GLY A 26 6.99 -0.55 -10.68
C GLY A 26 6.54 -1.06 -12.06
N TRP A 27 5.26 -0.91 -12.39
CA TRP A 27 4.70 -1.34 -13.68
C TRP A 27 5.21 -0.49 -14.85
N LYS A 28 5.32 0.84 -14.65
CA LYS A 28 5.87 1.74 -15.68
C LYS A 28 7.32 1.42 -16.01
N ARG A 29 8.11 1.08 -15.00
CA ARG A 29 9.51 0.63 -15.18
C ARG A 29 9.62 -0.69 -15.95
N SER A 30 8.59 -1.55 -15.91
CA SER A 30 8.48 -2.75 -16.74
C SER A 30 7.96 -2.49 -18.17
N GLY A 31 7.85 -1.22 -18.57
CA GLY A 31 7.47 -0.81 -19.93
C GLY A 31 5.96 -0.72 -20.17
N LEU A 32 5.14 -0.81 -19.12
CA LEU A 32 3.69 -0.67 -19.22
C LEU A 32 3.28 0.81 -19.18
N THR A 33 2.22 1.16 -19.93
CA THR A 33 1.76 2.55 -20.06
C THR A 33 0.37 2.82 -19.50
N ASN A 34 -0.48 1.79 -19.41
CA ASN A 34 -1.81 1.88 -18.81
C ASN A 34 -1.83 0.98 -17.56
N VAL A 35 -1.37 1.55 -16.46
CA VAL A 35 -1.15 0.84 -15.19
C VAL A 35 -2.14 1.32 -14.15
N GLU A 36 -2.30 0.55 -13.09
CA GLU A 36 -3.14 0.90 -11.95
C GLU A 36 -2.55 2.12 -11.22
N SER A 37 -3.43 2.89 -10.59
CA SER A 37 -3.02 3.92 -9.64
C SER A 37 -2.71 3.33 -8.26
N VAL A 38 -2.02 4.09 -7.41
CA VAL A 38 -1.80 3.73 -6.00
C VAL A 38 -3.13 3.61 -5.24
N ALA A 39 -4.16 4.37 -5.65
CA ALA A 39 -5.50 4.23 -5.11
C ALA A 39 -6.17 2.90 -5.51
N ASP A 40 -5.97 2.42 -6.75
CA ASP A 40 -6.47 1.12 -7.21
C ASP A 40 -5.81 -0.02 -6.42
N HIS A 41 -4.49 0.07 -6.24
CA HIS A 41 -3.71 -0.85 -5.41
C HIS A 41 -4.26 -0.89 -3.97
N SER A 42 -4.42 0.28 -3.34
CA SER A 42 -4.94 0.38 -1.96
C SER A 42 -6.34 -0.23 -1.82
N TRP A 43 -7.20 -0.10 -2.84
CA TRP A 43 -8.50 -0.77 -2.88
C TRP A 43 -8.36 -2.30 -2.93
N GLY A 44 -7.45 -2.81 -3.77
CA GLY A 44 -7.17 -4.24 -3.87
C GLY A 44 -6.63 -4.84 -2.57
N VAL A 45 -5.70 -4.15 -1.91
CA VAL A 45 -5.20 -4.50 -0.58
C VAL A 45 -6.32 -4.57 0.45
N ALA A 46 -7.20 -3.57 0.49
CA ALA A 46 -8.35 -3.56 1.40
C ALA A 46 -9.34 -4.70 1.10
N PHE A 47 -9.59 -4.99 -0.18
CA PHE A 47 -10.44 -6.11 -0.59
C PHE A 47 -9.87 -7.45 -0.12
N LEU A 48 -8.57 -7.70 -0.33
CA LEU A 48 -7.90 -8.90 0.16
C LEU A 48 -7.99 -9.00 1.68
N ALA A 49 -7.70 -7.91 2.40
CA ALA A 49 -7.84 -7.87 3.85
C ALA A 49 -9.26 -8.24 4.31
N ILE A 50 -10.32 -7.88 3.58
CA ILE A 50 -11.69 -8.33 3.91
C ILE A 50 -11.85 -9.84 3.75
N GLN A 51 -11.35 -10.40 2.65
CA GLN A 51 -11.63 -11.79 2.28
C GLN A 51 -10.81 -12.80 3.11
N ILE A 52 -9.57 -12.46 3.44
CA ILE A 52 -8.62 -13.41 4.04
C ILE A 52 -8.17 -13.05 5.46
N CYS A 53 -8.79 -12.04 6.11
CA CYS A 53 -8.49 -11.68 7.50
C CYS A 53 -8.67 -12.89 8.44
N PRO A 54 -7.63 -13.28 9.20
CA PRO A 54 -7.74 -14.27 10.25
C PRO A 54 -8.72 -13.81 11.35
N PRO A 55 -9.43 -14.74 12.02
CA PRO A 55 -10.43 -14.40 13.02
C PRO A 55 -9.87 -13.72 14.28
N ASN A 56 -8.55 -13.83 14.51
CA ASN A 56 -7.86 -13.25 15.66
C ASN A 56 -7.26 -11.86 15.40
N LEU A 57 -7.44 -11.29 14.19
CA LEU A 57 -6.97 -9.94 13.85
C LEU A 57 -8.14 -8.95 13.78
N ASP A 58 -7.86 -7.68 14.08
CA ASP A 58 -8.85 -6.62 13.92
C ASP A 58 -8.99 -6.21 12.45
N ARG A 59 -10.04 -6.72 11.80
CA ARG A 59 -10.36 -6.39 10.41
C ARG A 59 -10.62 -4.89 10.18
N LEU A 60 -11.22 -4.18 11.13
CA LEU A 60 -11.47 -2.74 10.96
C LEU A 60 -10.14 -1.99 10.97
N ARG A 61 -9.23 -2.33 11.89
CA ARG A 61 -7.88 -1.77 11.93
C ARG A 61 -7.12 -2.03 10.63
N LEU A 62 -7.19 -3.26 10.10
CA LEU A 62 -6.58 -3.61 8.81
C LEU A 62 -7.13 -2.77 7.64
N LEU A 63 -8.44 -2.55 7.60
CA LEU A 63 -9.08 -1.73 6.58
C LEU A 63 -8.68 -0.27 6.66
N GLU A 64 -8.63 0.30 7.88
CA GLU A 64 -8.12 1.66 8.07
C GLU A 64 -6.65 1.77 7.65
N MET A 65 -5.82 0.79 8.03
CA MET A 65 -4.40 0.75 7.68
C MET A 65 -4.19 0.62 6.16
N ALA A 66 -4.95 -0.23 5.47
CA ALA A 66 -4.91 -0.40 4.02
C ALA A 66 -5.16 0.92 3.27
N ILE A 67 -6.10 1.73 3.76
CA ILE A 67 -6.42 3.03 3.16
C ILE A 67 -5.29 4.06 3.41
N CYS A 68 -4.56 3.93 4.53
CA CYS A 68 -3.58 4.93 4.94
C CYS A 68 -2.13 4.65 4.49
N HIS A 69 -1.80 3.40 4.15
CA HIS A 69 -0.41 2.96 4.08
C HIS A 69 0.45 3.68 3.04
N ASP A 70 -0.10 3.96 1.85
CA ASP A 70 0.62 4.62 0.74
C ASP A 70 0.20 6.10 0.56
N ILE A 71 -0.44 6.74 1.55
CA ILE A 71 -0.90 8.15 1.43
C ILE A 71 0.25 9.11 1.12
N ALA A 72 1.46 8.86 1.65
CA ALA A 72 2.63 9.69 1.42
C ALA A 72 2.98 9.82 -0.07
N GLU A 73 2.68 8.80 -0.87
CA GLU A 73 3.05 8.71 -2.29
C GLU A 73 2.40 9.81 -3.14
N VAL A 74 1.32 10.45 -2.66
CA VAL A 74 0.75 11.59 -3.39
C VAL A 74 1.69 12.80 -3.46
N ARG A 75 2.60 12.94 -2.50
CA ARG A 75 3.60 14.01 -2.48
C ARG A 75 4.94 13.59 -3.06
N ILE A 76 5.36 12.34 -2.81
CA ILE A 76 6.72 11.88 -3.14
C ILE A 76 6.78 10.94 -4.34
N GLY A 77 5.63 10.48 -4.84
CA GLY A 77 5.50 9.44 -5.85
C GLY A 77 5.65 8.02 -5.29
N ASP A 78 5.30 7.02 -6.10
CA ASP A 78 5.59 5.61 -5.79
C ASP A 78 7.09 5.34 -6.01
N ILE A 79 7.88 5.42 -4.93
CA ILE A 79 9.33 5.22 -4.96
C ILE A 79 9.64 3.73 -4.97
N THR A 80 10.34 3.28 -6.01
CA THR A 80 10.73 1.88 -6.20
C THR A 80 12.18 1.62 -5.76
N PRO A 81 12.57 0.34 -5.54
CA PRO A 81 13.97 -0.02 -5.29
C PRO A 81 14.96 0.40 -6.40
N HIS A 82 14.46 0.73 -7.60
CA HIS A 82 15.27 1.16 -8.74
C HIS A 82 15.45 2.69 -8.85
N ASP A 83 14.85 3.46 -7.94
CA ASP A 83 15.00 4.92 -7.87
C ASP A 83 16.30 5.35 -7.17
N GLY A 84 17.03 4.42 -6.54
CA GLY A 84 18.30 4.70 -5.88
C GLY A 84 18.18 5.50 -4.58
N VAL A 85 16.95 5.62 -4.05
CA VAL A 85 16.69 6.16 -2.72
C VAL A 85 16.99 5.09 -1.68
N ASP A 86 17.79 5.42 -0.69
CA ASP A 86 18.09 4.52 0.42
C ASP A 86 16.82 4.17 1.21
N PRO A 87 16.62 2.93 1.68
CA PRO A 87 15.43 2.55 2.44
C PRO A 87 15.17 3.42 3.68
N GLU A 88 16.21 3.82 4.42
CA GLU A 88 16.04 4.69 5.60
C GLU A 88 15.61 6.10 5.17
N GLU A 89 16.16 6.59 4.07
CA GLU A 89 15.78 7.89 3.51
C GLU A 89 14.35 7.87 2.98
N LYS A 90 13.92 6.80 2.31
CA LYS A 90 12.53 6.60 1.86
C LYS A 90 11.57 6.71 3.05
N VAL A 91 11.83 5.95 4.11
CA VAL A 91 11.01 5.98 5.33
C VAL A 91 11.01 7.39 5.95
N ARG A 92 12.15 8.09 5.96
CA ARG A 92 12.24 9.45 6.49
C ARG A 92 11.34 10.42 5.71
N ILE A 93 11.45 10.47 4.38
CA ILE A 93 10.67 11.39 3.55
C ILE A 93 9.17 11.06 3.55
N GLU A 94 8.81 9.78 3.59
CA GLU A 94 7.41 9.35 3.72
C GLU A 94 6.83 9.76 5.07
N THR A 95 7.59 9.56 6.14
CA THR A 95 7.16 9.92 7.50
C THR A 95 7.01 11.43 7.64
N GLU A 96 7.92 12.23 7.06
CA GLU A 96 7.81 13.69 7.03
C GLU A 96 6.56 14.16 6.26
N ALA A 97 6.26 13.54 5.11
CA ALA A 97 5.05 13.82 4.36
C ALA A 97 3.80 13.49 5.19
N MET A 98 3.73 12.31 5.80
CA MET A 98 2.60 11.89 6.63
C MET A 98 2.39 12.77 7.86
N LEU A 99 3.47 13.14 8.55
CA LEU A 99 3.42 14.07 9.69
C LEU A 99 2.80 15.41 9.32
N ASP A 100 3.12 15.93 8.14
CA ASP A 100 2.56 17.19 7.67
C ASP A 100 1.13 17.05 7.18
N MET A 101 0.84 16.04 6.36
CA MET A 101 -0.50 15.76 5.83
C MET A 101 -1.53 15.50 6.94
N ALA A 102 -1.13 14.81 8.01
CA ALA A 102 -1.99 14.52 9.15
C ALA A 102 -2.61 15.79 9.77
N LYS A 103 -1.89 16.91 9.78
CA LYS A 103 -2.40 18.18 10.35
C LYS A 103 -3.64 18.71 9.63
N GLY A 104 -3.88 18.28 8.38
CA GLY A 104 -5.02 18.71 7.57
C GLY A 104 -6.35 18.02 7.91
N PHE A 105 -6.36 17.02 8.79
CA PHE A 105 -7.54 16.17 9.02
C PHE A 105 -7.92 16.03 10.50
N PRO A 106 -9.23 15.97 10.83
CA PRO A 106 -9.67 15.70 12.20
C PRO A 106 -9.23 14.34 12.74
N LYS A 107 -8.96 13.38 11.86
CA LYS A 107 -8.43 12.04 12.18
C LYS A 107 -6.96 11.88 11.78
N GLY A 108 -6.23 12.98 11.66
CA GLY A 108 -4.83 13.01 11.26
C GLY A 108 -3.92 12.16 12.14
N GLU A 109 -4.08 12.24 13.46
CA GLU A 109 -3.31 11.44 14.41
C GLU A 109 -3.51 9.94 14.16
N ARG A 110 -4.76 9.50 13.97
CA ARG A 110 -5.08 8.10 13.64
C ARG A 110 -4.48 7.65 12.31
N MET A 111 -4.52 8.52 11.29
CA MET A 111 -3.91 8.26 9.99
C MET A 111 -2.39 8.05 10.12
N LEU A 112 -1.72 8.91 10.89
CA LEU A 112 -0.28 8.80 11.16
C LEU A 112 0.06 7.55 11.98
N GLU A 113 -0.71 7.24 13.03
CA GLU A 113 -0.52 6.02 13.84
C GLU A 113 -0.58 4.75 12.98
N LEU A 114 -1.56 4.65 12.09
CA LEU A 114 -1.74 3.50 11.20
C LEU A 114 -0.59 3.35 10.21
N TYR A 115 -0.15 4.46 9.62
CA TYR A 115 1.01 4.48 8.73
C TYR A 115 2.29 4.04 9.47
N LEU A 116 2.56 4.60 10.65
CA LEU A 116 3.74 4.24 11.44
C LEU A 116 3.72 2.77 11.87
N GLU A 117 2.55 2.25 12.23
CA GLU A 117 2.40 0.84 12.57
C GLU A 117 2.66 -0.08 11.36
N TYR A 118 2.12 0.27 10.19
CA TYR A 118 2.36 -0.46 8.95
C TYR A 118 3.86 -0.47 8.59
N GLU A 119 4.51 0.68 8.68
CA GLU A 119 5.94 0.82 8.35
C GLU A 119 6.84 0.08 9.34
N ALA A 120 6.52 0.09 10.63
CA ALA A 120 7.26 -0.69 11.62
C ALA A 120 7.16 -2.21 11.36
N GLY A 121 6.01 -2.71 10.88
CA GLY A 121 5.83 -4.13 10.58
C GLY A 121 5.89 -5.04 11.81
N GLU A 122 5.68 -4.50 13.01
CA GLU A 122 5.86 -5.22 14.28
C GLU A 122 4.57 -5.85 14.82
N THR A 123 3.39 -5.33 14.43
CA THR A 123 2.10 -5.88 14.88
C THR A 123 1.65 -7.03 13.97
N ALA A 124 0.74 -7.86 14.47
CA ALA A 124 0.19 -8.95 13.67
C ALA A 124 -0.63 -8.40 12.48
N GLU A 125 -1.37 -7.32 12.70
CA GLU A 125 -2.10 -6.58 11.69
C GLU A 125 -1.16 -5.99 10.62
N ALA A 126 -0.09 -5.28 11.02
CA ALA A 126 0.85 -4.70 10.05
C ALA A 126 1.52 -5.77 9.18
N ARG A 127 2.00 -6.88 9.78
CA ARG A 127 2.59 -7.99 9.02
C ARG A 127 1.58 -8.65 8.08
N PHE A 128 0.34 -8.82 8.54
CA PHE A 128 -0.71 -9.40 7.72
C PHE A 128 -1.09 -8.46 6.57
N LEU A 129 -1.10 -7.14 6.79
CA LEU A 129 -1.36 -6.19 5.73
C LEU A 129 -0.21 -6.13 4.71
N LYS A 130 1.06 -6.26 5.14
CA LYS A 130 2.20 -6.41 4.22
C LYS A 130 2.07 -7.66 3.33
N LEU A 131 1.46 -8.76 3.82
CA LEU A 131 1.07 -9.88 2.96
C LEU A 131 0.03 -9.46 1.92
N CYS A 132 -1.02 -8.75 2.33
CA CYS A 132 -2.08 -8.29 1.42
C CYS A 132 -1.54 -7.33 0.34
N ASP A 133 -0.67 -6.39 0.71
CA ASP A 133 0.07 -5.51 -0.20
C ASP A 133 0.82 -6.33 -1.27
N LYS A 134 1.65 -7.30 -0.85
CA LYS A 134 2.39 -8.13 -1.80
C LYS A 134 1.49 -9.05 -2.62
N LEU A 135 0.38 -9.54 -2.07
CA LEU A 135 -0.58 -10.35 -2.79
C LEU A 135 -1.29 -9.59 -3.90
N ASP A 136 -1.72 -8.35 -3.63
CA ASP A 136 -2.36 -7.50 -4.63
C ASP A 136 -1.44 -7.28 -5.82
N MET A 137 -0.20 -6.84 -5.54
CA MET A 137 0.85 -6.67 -6.55
C MET A 137 1.13 -7.97 -7.33
N ALA A 138 1.16 -9.12 -6.64
CA ALA A 138 1.35 -10.41 -7.29
C ALA A 138 0.18 -10.77 -8.21
N PHE A 139 -1.07 -10.59 -7.78
CA PHE A 139 -2.25 -10.83 -8.62
C PHE A 139 -2.30 -9.91 -9.83
N GLN A 140 -1.99 -8.63 -9.64
CA GLN A 140 -1.91 -7.67 -10.73
C GLN A 140 -0.84 -8.05 -11.76
N SER A 141 0.27 -8.66 -11.32
CA SER A 141 1.28 -9.20 -12.25
C SER A 141 0.73 -10.31 -13.16
N TYR A 142 -0.18 -11.18 -12.70
CA TYR A 142 -0.81 -12.20 -13.57
C TYR A 142 -1.72 -11.54 -14.60
N VAL A 143 -2.50 -10.53 -14.17
CA VAL A 143 -3.39 -9.78 -15.05
C VAL A 143 -2.60 -9.11 -16.17
N TYR A 144 -1.52 -8.39 -15.84
CA TYR A 144 -0.69 -7.73 -16.84
C TYR A 144 0.10 -8.70 -17.69
N GLN A 145 0.67 -9.78 -17.13
CA GLN A 145 1.41 -10.79 -17.89
C GLN A 145 0.55 -11.40 -19.01
N SER A 146 -0.76 -11.53 -18.82
CA SER A 146 -1.67 -12.04 -19.86
C SER A 146 -1.83 -11.12 -21.07
N ARG A 147 -1.35 -9.87 -20.99
CA ARG A 147 -1.52 -8.82 -22.00
C ARG A 147 -0.21 -8.17 -22.43
N THR A 148 0.94 -8.65 -21.93
CA THR A 148 2.27 -8.14 -22.26
C THR A 148 3.28 -9.27 -22.44
N GLU A 149 4.35 -8.99 -23.20
CA GLU A 149 5.52 -9.86 -23.30
C GLU A 149 6.56 -9.60 -22.19
N SER A 150 6.43 -8.50 -21.43
CA SER A 150 7.30 -8.20 -20.29
C SER A 150 7.26 -9.33 -19.27
N ASP A 151 8.41 -9.75 -18.75
CA ASP A 151 8.48 -10.70 -17.64
C ASP A 151 8.17 -9.97 -16.32
N LEU A 152 7.05 -10.33 -15.69
CA LEU A 152 6.58 -9.71 -14.43
C LEU A 152 6.68 -10.68 -13.24
N ARG A 153 7.37 -11.81 -13.37
CA ARG A 153 7.48 -12.81 -12.28
C ARG A 153 8.21 -12.28 -11.06
N ASN A 154 9.11 -11.30 -11.22
CA ASN A 154 9.81 -10.64 -10.13
C ASN A 154 8.85 -10.04 -9.08
N PHE A 155 7.66 -9.58 -9.48
CA PHE A 155 6.64 -9.04 -8.58
C PHE A 155 5.96 -10.10 -7.69
N ARG A 156 6.12 -11.39 -7.99
CA ARG A 156 5.49 -12.50 -7.24
C ARG A 156 6.37 -13.05 -6.14
N LYS A 157 7.69 -12.82 -6.20
CA LYS A 157 8.69 -13.48 -5.33
C LYS A 157 8.41 -13.34 -3.84
N THR A 158 8.15 -12.12 -3.38
CA THR A 158 7.87 -11.87 -1.96
C THR A 158 6.54 -12.48 -1.54
N ALA A 159 5.50 -12.34 -2.38
CA ALA A 159 4.20 -12.92 -2.11
C ALA A 159 4.27 -14.46 -2.04
N ASN A 160 4.99 -15.12 -2.96
CA ASN A 160 5.21 -16.57 -2.96
C ASN A 160 5.82 -17.09 -1.65
N ARG A 161 6.70 -16.31 -1.00
CA ARG A 161 7.21 -16.66 0.33
C ARG A 161 6.14 -16.48 1.41
N LEU A 162 5.50 -15.32 1.44
CA LEU A 162 4.56 -14.96 2.50
C LEU A 162 3.31 -15.84 2.48
N VAL A 163 2.78 -16.21 1.32
CA VAL A 163 1.60 -17.09 1.24
C VAL A 163 1.85 -18.45 1.88
N VAL A 164 3.07 -19.00 1.77
CA VAL A 164 3.44 -20.24 2.45
C VAL A 164 3.47 -20.05 3.97
N GLU A 165 4.08 -18.96 4.45
CA GLU A 165 4.13 -18.64 5.89
C GLU A 165 2.73 -18.49 6.52
N TYR A 166 1.77 -17.98 5.74
CA TYR A 166 0.39 -17.78 6.18
C TYR A 166 -0.57 -18.94 5.82
N GLY A 167 -0.05 -20.07 5.33
CA GLY A 167 -0.84 -21.29 5.13
C GLY A 167 -1.63 -21.37 3.82
N TYR A 168 -1.23 -20.61 2.80
CA TYR A 168 -1.81 -20.57 1.46
C TYR A 168 -0.80 -21.02 0.38
N PRO A 169 -0.16 -22.21 0.50
CA PRO A 169 0.96 -22.60 -0.35
C PRO A 169 0.62 -22.71 -1.85
N ASP A 170 -0.64 -22.98 -2.18
CA ASP A 170 -1.11 -23.19 -3.56
C ASP A 170 -1.81 -21.95 -4.16
N LEU A 171 -1.82 -20.82 -3.45
CA LEU A 171 -2.51 -19.61 -3.89
C LEU A 171 -1.83 -18.95 -5.10
N LEU A 172 -0.51 -19.13 -5.21
CA LEU A 172 0.32 -18.61 -6.28
C LEU A 172 1.09 -19.76 -6.95
N ASP A 173 1.76 -19.46 -8.06
CA ASP A 173 2.52 -20.44 -8.86
C ASP A 173 3.81 -20.99 -8.21
N GLY A 174 4.19 -20.47 -7.02
CA GLY A 174 5.38 -20.91 -6.31
C GLY A 174 6.71 -20.50 -6.98
N SER A 175 6.69 -19.59 -7.95
CA SER A 175 7.91 -19.13 -8.62
C SER A 175 8.79 -18.26 -7.68
N ILE A 176 9.98 -18.75 -7.33
CA ILE A 176 10.92 -18.06 -6.44
C ILE A 176 12.15 -17.51 -7.21
N ASP A 177 12.32 -17.94 -8.47
CA ASP A 177 13.50 -17.66 -9.32
C ASP A 177 13.49 -16.30 -10.01
#